data_AF-A0A6C0M302-F1
#
_entry.id   AF-A0A6C0M302-F1
#
_cell.length_a   1.000
_cell.length_b   1.000
_cell.length_c   1.000
_cell.angle_alpha   90.00
_cell.angle_beta   90.00
_cell.angle_gamma   90.00
#
_symmetry.space_group_name_H-M   'P 1'
#
loop_
_entity.id
_entity.type
_entity.pdbx_description
1 polymer ?
#
loop_
_entity_poly.entity_id
_entity_poly.type
_entity_poly.pdbx_seq_one_letter_code
_entity_poly.pdbx_strand_id
1 'polypeptide(L)'
;MHFCTVCGNMYYIRLTDANGIVYYCRNCGHEDDTITIDNLVVSQTCLQQTATTHANMVNKYTKLDPTLPRISTILCPNSECPCNRNHNPTQFADRATIVGQEENDASAANASAAANASAANASAAANASDAVPREVIYLRYDDIQLKYIYLCAVCNTIWNTERI
;
A
#
# COMPACT_ATOMS: atom_id res chain seq x y z
N MET A 1 -12.92 -23.73 -3.96
CA MET A 1 -13.36 -24.78 -3.01
C MET A 1 -14.87 -24.74 -2.93
N HIS A 2 -15.53 -25.89 -2.83
CA HIS A 2 -16.99 -25.99 -2.82
C HIS A 2 -17.50 -26.33 -1.42
N PHE A 3 -18.65 -25.78 -1.05
CA PHE A 3 -19.28 -25.92 0.26
C PHE A 3 -20.67 -26.56 0.11
N CYS A 4 -21.06 -27.37 1.08
CA CYS A 4 -22.33 -28.08 1.05
C CYS A 4 -23.51 -27.13 1.26
N THR A 5 -24.47 -27.19 0.33
CA THR A 5 -25.73 -26.43 0.33
C THR A 5 -26.57 -26.65 1.59
N VAL A 6 -26.50 -27.84 2.20
CA VAL A 6 -27.32 -28.23 3.35
C VAL A 6 -26.74 -27.76 4.69
N CYS A 7 -25.41 -27.71 4.83
CA CYS A 7 -24.79 -27.48 6.15
C CYS A 7 -23.51 -26.62 6.14
N GLY A 8 -23.16 -25.97 5.03
CA GLY A 8 -22.01 -25.07 4.91
C GLY A 8 -20.62 -25.71 4.99
N ASN A 9 -20.52 -26.97 5.42
CA ASN A 9 -19.24 -27.70 5.50
C ASN A 9 -18.62 -27.92 4.11
N MET A 10 -17.29 -27.87 4.03
CA MET A 10 -16.54 -28.13 2.79
C MET A 10 -16.84 -29.53 2.24
N TYR A 11 -17.01 -29.64 0.92
CA TYR A 11 -17.09 -30.93 0.25
C TYR A 11 -15.71 -31.61 0.14
N TYR A 12 -15.71 -32.93 0.20
CA TYR A 12 -14.57 -33.79 -0.10
C TYR A 12 -14.75 -34.47 -1.45
N ILE A 13 -13.66 -34.89 -2.09
CA ILE A 13 -13.68 -35.59 -3.37
C ILE A 13 -13.75 -37.10 -3.15
N ARG A 14 -14.72 -37.76 -3.79
CA ARG A 14 -14.83 -39.21 -3.94
C ARG A 14 -14.65 -39.58 -5.42
N LEU A 15 -14.05 -40.73 -5.68
CA LEU A 15 -14.00 -41.33 -7.02
C LEU A 15 -15.17 -42.32 -7.18
N THR A 16 -15.70 -42.44 -8.38
CA THR A 16 -16.76 -43.38 -8.76
C THR A 16 -16.24 -44.31 -9.86
N ASP A 17 -16.69 -45.56 -9.85
CA ASP A 17 -16.17 -46.67 -10.70
C ASP A 17 -16.20 -46.38 -12.21
N ALA A 18 -17.07 -45.47 -12.66
CA ALA A 18 -17.13 -44.96 -14.03
C ALA A 18 -16.03 -43.93 -14.38
N ASN A 19 -14.96 -43.81 -13.57
CA ASN A 19 -13.94 -42.76 -13.61
C ASN A 19 -14.47 -41.33 -13.37
N GLY A 20 -15.64 -41.22 -12.73
CA GLY A 20 -16.22 -39.94 -12.30
C GLY A 20 -15.62 -39.43 -10.99
N ILE A 21 -15.70 -38.12 -10.78
CA ILE A 21 -15.36 -37.45 -9.52
C ILE A 21 -16.65 -36.82 -8.96
N VAL A 22 -16.90 -37.02 -7.67
CA VAL A 22 -18.11 -36.61 -6.95
C VAL A 22 -17.73 -35.80 -5.71
N TYR A 23 -18.45 -34.72 -5.44
CA TYR A 23 -18.31 -33.96 -4.18
C TYR A 23 -19.24 -34.53 -3.10
N TYR A 24 -18.70 -35.03 -1.99
CA TYR A 24 -19.48 -35.59 -0.88
C TYR A 24 -19.26 -34.82 0.44
N CYS A 25 -20.31 -34.65 1.24
CA CYS A 25 -20.23 -33.99 2.55
C CYS A 25 -20.17 -35.00 3.70
N ARG A 26 -19.04 -35.03 4.41
CA ARG A 26 -18.83 -35.90 5.59
C ARG A 26 -19.80 -35.65 6.76
N ASN A 27 -20.43 -34.48 6.82
CA ASN A 27 -21.29 -34.10 7.94
C ASN A 27 -22.78 -34.45 7.74
N CYS A 28 -23.27 -34.48 6.49
CA CYS A 28 -24.69 -34.71 6.20
C CYS A 28 -24.97 -35.75 5.10
N GLY A 29 -23.94 -36.33 4.47
CA GLY A 29 -24.10 -37.34 3.43
C GLY A 29 -24.57 -36.82 2.06
N HIS A 30 -24.76 -35.51 1.89
CA HIS A 30 -25.08 -34.94 0.57
C HIS A 30 -23.94 -35.15 -0.42
N GLU A 31 -24.26 -35.67 -1.61
CA GLU A 31 -23.35 -35.79 -2.75
C GLU A 31 -23.81 -34.86 -3.89
N ASP A 32 -22.86 -34.37 -4.70
CA ASP A 32 -23.09 -33.43 -5.79
C ASP A 32 -22.23 -33.81 -7.00
N ASP A 33 -22.90 -34.19 -8.09
CA ASP A 33 -22.32 -34.64 -9.35
C ASP A 33 -22.13 -33.50 -10.37
N THR A 34 -22.53 -32.27 -10.04
CA THR A 34 -22.68 -31.14 -10.99
C THR A 34 -21.35 -30.48 -11.41
N ILE A 35 -20.28 -31.27 -11.48
CA ILE A 35 -18.92 -30.80 -11.75
C ILE A 35 -18.70 -30.72 -13.28
N THR A 36 -18.62 -29.50 -13.80
CA THR A 36 -18.23 -29.27 -15.20
C THR A 36 -16.78 -29.71 -15.41
N ILE A 37 -16.61 -30.81 -16.16
CA ILE A 37 -15.35 -31.55 -16.33
C ILE A 37 -14.23 -30.68 -16.93
N ASP A 38 -14.59 -29.71 -17.77
CA ASP A 38 -13.68 -29.01 -18.70
C ASP A 38 -12.50 -28.24 -18.05
N ASN A 39 -12.55 -27.97 -16.75
CA ASN A 39 -11.48 -27.24 -16.01
C ASN A 39 -11.22 -27.82 -14.60
N LEU A 40 -11.31 -29.13 -14.41
CA LEU A 40 -11.17 -29.77 -13.09
C LEU A 40 -9.71 -29.83 -12.56
N VAL A 41 -9.26 -28.77 -11.90
CA VAL A 41 -7.99 -28.75 -11.15
C VAL A 41 -8.24 -29.05 -9.66
N VAL A 42 -7.89 -30.26 -9.22
CA VAL A 42 -8.08 -30.71 -7.83
C VAL A 42 -7.09 -30.04 -6.85
N SER A 43 -5.83 -29.91 -7.25
CA SER A 43 -4.78 -29.24 -6.47
C SER A 43 -3.74 -28.63 -7.40
N GLN A 44 -3.24 -27.43 -7.06
CA GLN A 44 -2.20 -26.74 -7.78
C GLN A 44 -1.13 -26.24 -6.79
N THR A 45 0.00 -26.92 -6.75
CA THR A 45 1.14 -26.52 -5.89
C THR A 45 1.96 -25.43 -6.57
N CYS A 46 1.72 -24.18 -6.20
CA CYS A 46 2.49 -23.04 -6.70
C CYS A 46 3.80 -22.87 -5.90
N LEU A 47 4.93 -23.35 -6.44
CA LEU A 47 6.22 -23.34 -5.75
C LEU A 47 6.94 -21.97 -5.78
N GLN A 48 6.62 -21.13 -6.77
CA GLN A 48 7.05 -19.73 -6.82
C GLN A 48 5.80 -18.87 -6.65
N GLN A 49 5.67 -18.20 -5.50
CA GLN A 49 4.55 -17.31 -5.26
C GLN A 49 4.71 -16.04 -6.11
N THR A 50 4.17 -16.06 -7.32
CA THR A 50 4.12 -14.92 -8.23
C THR A 50 3.48 -13.74 -7.50
N ALA A 51 4.23 -12.63 -7.44
CA ALA A 51 4.08 -11.54 -6.48
C ALA A 51 2.63 -11.28 -6.02
N THR A 52 2.40 -11.44 -4.71
CA THR A 52 1.16 -11.02 -4.05
C THR A 52 0.84 -9.58 -4.46
N THR A 53 -0.37 -9.36 -5.00
CA THR A 53 -0.76 -8.06 -5.53
C THR A 53 -0.73 -7.03 -4.40
N HIS A 54 0.20 -6.08 -4.49
CA HIS A 54 0.60 -5.16 -3.41
C HIS A 54 -0.54 -4.37 -2.77
N ALA A 55 -1.65 -4.17 -3.50
CA ALA A 55 -2.88 -3.57 -3.00
C ALA A 55 -3.45 -4.29 -1.75
N ASN A 56 -3.25 -5.61 -1.62
CA ASN A 56 -3.79 -6.41 -0.50
C ASN A 56 -2.86 -6.46 0.73
N MET A 57 -1.66 -5.88 0.68
CA MET A 57 -0.70 -5.91 1.80
C MET A 57 -0.76 -4.66 2.70
N VAL A 58 -1.54 -3.64 2.34
CA VAL A 58 -1.65 -2.38 3.10
C VAL A 58 -3.04 -2.26 3.73
N ASN A 59 -3.09 -2.13 5.06
CA ASN A 59 -4.34 -1.95 5.78
C ASN A 59 -4.78 -0.48 5.75
N LYS A 60 -6.09 -0.20 5.70
CA LYS A 60 -6.68 1.15 5.82
C LYS A 60 -6.16 1.91 7.05
N TYR A 61 -5.83 1.19 8.12
CA TYR A 61 -5.32 1.76 9.38
C TYR A 61 -3.80 1.92 9.45
N THR A 62 -3.03 1.40 8.48
CA THR A 62 -1.54 1.51 8.43
C THR A 62 -1.06 2.97 8.56
N LYS A 63 -1.81 3.94 8.04
CA LYS A 63 -1.47 5.37 8.17
C LYS A 63 -1.63 5.97 9.57
N LEU A 64 -2.36 5.31 10.47
CA LEU A 64 -2.55 5.74 11.85
C LEU A 64 -1.47 5.21 12.79
N ASP A 65 -0.63 4.28 12.32
CA ASP A 65 0.43 3.67 13.13
C ASP A 65 1.61 4.65 13.32
N PRO A 66 1.94 5.06 14.56
CA PRO A 66 3.07 5.95 14.83
C PRO A 66 4.43 5.25 14.77
N THR A 67 4.47 3.91 14.74
CA THR A 67 5.72 3.11 14.77
C THR A 67 6.30 2.86 13.37
N LEU A 68 5.48 2.97 12.33
CA LEU A 68 5.94 2.80 10.95
C LEU A 68 6.77 4.00 10.47
N PRO A 69 7.85 3.77 9.71
CA PRO A 69 8.79 4.81 9.36
C PRO A 69 8.20 5.76 8.30
N ARG A 70 8.27 7.06 8.59
CA ARG A 70 7.75 8.16 7.76
C ARG A 70 8.90 8.94 7.15
N ILE A 71 8.76 9.30 5.88
CA ILE A 71 9.71 10.13 5.12
C ILE A 71 8.97 11.23 4.36
N SER A 72 9.55 12.43 4.35
CA SER A 72 9.00 13.64 3.70
C SER A 72 9.69 13.99 2.38
N THR A 73 10.79 13.30 2.05
CA THR A 73 11.65 13.53 0.88
C THR A 73 11.06 13.02 -0.43
N ILE A 74 10.25 11.95 -0.40
CA ILE A 74 9.66 11.34 -1.59
C ILE A 74 8.34 12.02 -1.95
N LEU A 75 8.24 12.56 -3.16
CA LEU A 75 7.00 13.11 -3.74
C LEU A 75 5.97 12.00 -3.98
N CYS A 76 4.69 12.32 -3.84
CA CYS A 76 3.63 11.37 -4.18
C CYS A 76 3.44 11.33 -5.72
N PRO A 77 3.29 10.16 -6.37
CA PRO A 77 3.03 10.08 -7.81
C PRO A 77 1.66 10.67 -8.21
N ASN A 78 0.75 10.90 -7.25
CA ASN A 78 -0.50 11.61 -7.50
C ASN A 78 -0.24 13.14 -7.55
N SER A 79 -0.28 13.74 -8.75
CA SER A 79 -0.12 15.18 -9.00
C SER A 79 -1.23 16.06 -8.40
N GLU A 80 -2.33 15.47 -7.94
CA GLU A 80 -3.41 16.13 -7.21
C GLU A 80 -3.25 16.08 -5.68
N CYS A 81 -2.21 15.40 -5.15
CA CYS A 81 -1.96 15.37 -3.71
C CYS A 81 -1.68 16.78 -3.14
N PRO A 82 -2.38 17.21 -2.07
CA PRO A 82 -2.02 18.43 -1.33
C PRO A 82 -0.56 18.43 -0.87
N CYS A 83 -0.02 17.25 -0.53
CA CYS A 83 1.38 17.02 -0.14
C CYS A 83 2.44 17.37 -1.20
N ASN A 84 2.03 17.56 -2.45
CA ASN A 84 2.91 18.00 -3.54
C ASN A 84 2.81 19.51 -3.81
N ARG A 85 1.70 20.15 -3.41
CA ARG A 85 1.40 21.56 -3.73
C ARG A 85 1.66 22.51 -2.54
N ASN A 86 1.23 22.13 -1.34
CA ASN A 86 1.27 22.97 -0.13
C ASN A 86 2.26 22.42 0.90
N HIS A 87 3.48 22.08 0.49
CA HIS A 87 4.45 21.38 1.34
C HIS A 87 4.94 22.23 2.53
N ASN A 88 4.55 21.87 3.75
CA ASN A 88 5.21 22.34 4.95
C ASN A 88 6.45 21.46 5.26
N PRO A 89 7.69 22.00 5.29
CA PRO A 89 8.87 21.24 5.67
C PRO A 89 9.00 20.98 7.19
N THR A 90 8.17 21.59 8.04
CA THR A 90 8.36 21.57 9.50
C THR A 90 7.56 20.46 10.22
N GLN A 91 8.28 19.58 10.92
CA GLN A 91 8.17 19.29 12.37
C GLN A 91 8.71 17.91 12.78
N PHE A 92 8.87 16.95 11.85
CA PHE A 92 9.44 15.62 12.11
C PHE A 92 10.60 15.21 11.17
N ALA A 93 11.16 16.15 10.41
CA ALA A 93 12.20 15.87 9.42
C ALA A 93 13.52 15.33 10.01
N ASP A 94 13.85 15.72 11.25
CA ASP A 94 15.16 15.45 11.87
C ASP A 94 15.07 14.56 13.12
N ARG A 95 14.92 13.25 12.89
CA ARG A 95 15.46 12.22 13.80
C ARG A 95 16.78 11.61 13.34
N ALA A 96 17.34 12.12 12.24
CA ALA A 96 18.72 11.85 11.80
C ALA A 96 19.73 12.84 12.40
N THR A 97 19.33 14.09 12.63
CA THR A 97 20.22 15.17 13.10
C THR A 97 20.17 15.35 14.62
N ILE A 98 20.44 14.27 15.37
CA ILE A 98 20.71 14.33 16.82
C ILE A 98 22.16 13.88 17.10
N VAL A 99 23.10 14.50 16.38
CA VAL A 99 24.53 14.58 16.75
C VAL A 99 25.03 16.00 16.45
N GLY A 100 24.70 16.94 17.33
CA GLY A 100 25.37 18.24 17.44
C GLY A 100 25.02 19.31 16.39
N GLN A 101 24.04 20.14 16.71
CA GLN A 101 24.11 21.58 16.44
C GLN A 101 23.33 22.33 17.53
N GLU A 102 23.85 23.49 17.94
CA GLU A 102 23.41 24.20 19.15
C GLU A 102 22.29 25.21 18.85
N GLU A 103 21.42 25.42 19.82
CA GLU A 103 20.33 26.41 19.76
C GLU A 103 20.90 27.83 19.71
N ASN A 104 20.41 28.65 18.77
CA ASN A 104 20.63 30.10 18.75
C ASN A 104 19.42 30.81 18.15
N ASP A 105 18.50 31.24 19.02
CA ASP A 105 17.40 32.12 18.66
C ASP A 105 17.91 33.51 18.25
N ALA A 106 17.79 33.86 16.97
CA ALA A 106 18.07 35.19 16.45
C ALA A 106 16.98 35.63 15.47
N SER A 107 16.22 36.66 15.84
CA SER A 107 15.12 37.21 15.03
C SER A 107 15.56 38.41 14.18
N ALA A 108 14.89 38.58 13.03
CA ALA A 108 15.16 39.60 11.98
C ALA A 108 16.49 39.37 11.19
N ALA A 109 16.62 39.78 9.92
CA ALA A 109 15.88 40.83 9.19
C ALA A 109 15.67 40.52 7.68
N ASN A 110 15.05 41.48 6.97
CA ASN A 110 14.65 41.42 5.56
C ASN A 110 15.74 42.00 4.61
N ALA A 111 16.01 41.34 3.49
CA ALA A 111 16.83 41.83 2.36
C ALA A 111 16.39 41.17 1.04
N SER A 112 16.64 41.81 -0.11
CA SER A 112 15.92 41.53 -1.38
C SER A 112 16.81 41.48 -2.64
N ALA A 113 16.23 40.93 -3.73
CA ALA A 113 16.74 40.87 -5.12
C ALA A 113 17.98 39.97 -5.38
N ALA A 114 18.26 39.43 -6.59
CA ALA A 114 17.47 39.05 -7.79
C ALA A 114 18.41 38.22 -8.72
N ALA A 115 17.99 37.49 -9.77
CA ALA A 115 16.67 37.25 -10.37
C ALA A 115 16.40 35.70 -10.45
N ASN A 116 15.93 34.99 -11.49
CA ASN A 116 15.54 35.28 -12.89
C ASN A 116 14.43 34.30 -13.36
N ALA A 117 13.91 34.46 -14.59
CA ALA A 117 12.75 33.70 -15.11
C ALA A 117 13.14 32.36 -15.78
N SER A 118 12.23 31.38 -15.91
CA SER A 118 11.12 31.37 -16.87
C SER A 118 9.79 30.80 -16.33
N ALA A 119 8.67 31.04 -17.02
CA ALA A 119 7.33 31.01 -16.44
C ALA A 119 6.42 29.82 -16.87
N ALA A 120 5.61 29.33 -15.92
CA ALA A 120 4.40 28.51 -16.16
C ALA A 120 3.33 28.72 -15.05
N ASN A 121 2.84 29.95 -14.95
CA ASN A 121 1.65 30.45 -14.23
C ASN A 121 0.72 29.45 -13.47
N ALA A 122 0.66 29.57 -12.13
CA ALA A 122 -0.59 29.46 -11.36
C ALA A 122 -0.45 30.19 -10.01
N SER A 123 -1.42 31.04 -9.66
CA SER A 123 -1.41 31.85 -8.43
C SER A 123 -2.11 31.15 -7.25
N ALA A 124 -1.46 31.08 -6.09
CA ALA A 124 -2.14 30.90 -4.80
C ALA A 124 -1.33 31.53 -3.65
N ALA A 125 -1.83 32.63 -3.09
CA ALA A 125 -1.43 33.07 -1.76
C ALA A 125 -2.17 32.20 -0.73
N ALA A 126 -1.63 31.03 -0.43
CA ALA A 126 -2.20 30.13 0.58
C ALA A 126 -1.95 30.70 1.98
N ASN A 127 -2.99 30.70 2.83
CA ASN A 127 -2.85 31.10 4.23
C ASN A 127 -1.91 30.12 4.96
N ALA A 128 -1.10 30.63 5.90
CA ALA A 128 -0.14 29.83 6.67
C ALA A 128 -0.79 28.72 7.55
N SER A 129 -2.13 28.66 7.59
CA SER A 129 -2.94 27.65 8.27
C SER A 129 -3.23 26.38 7.46
N ASP A 130 -2.91 26.33 6.17
CA ASP A 130 -3.28 25.22 5.24
C ASP A 130 -2.06 24.54 4.57
N ALA A 131 -0.95 24.47 5.32
CA ALA A 131 0.31 23.90 4.87
C ALA A 131 0.43 22.43 5.32
N VAL A 132 0.25 21.49 4.39
CA VAL A 132 0.16 20.05 4.66
C VAL A 132 1.56 19.42 4.70
N PRO A 133 1.95 18.71 5.77
CA PRO A 133 3.22 18.00 5.81
C PRO A 133 3.22 16.85 4.79
N ARG A 134 4.35 16.63 4.09
CA ARG A 134 4.48 15.45 3.24
C ARG A 134 4.89 14.26 4.08
N GLU A 135 3.99 13.29 4.18
CA GLU A 135 4.23 12.02 4.86
C GLU A 135 4.00 10.85 3.89
N VAL A 136 5.09 10.15 3.58
CA VAL A 136 5.09 8.85 2.91
C VAL A 136 5.58 7.82 3.91
N ILE A 137 4.79 6.78 4.14
CA ILE A 137 5.19 5.60 4.91
C ILE A 137 5.80 4.59 3.94
N TYR A 138 6.93 3.99 4.28
CA TYR A 138 7.49 2.88 3.50
C TYR A 138 7.45 1.58 4.31
N LEU A 139 7.06 0.48 3.64
CA LEU A 139 7.01 -0.85 4.22
C LEU A 139 7.78 -1.82 3.32
N ARG A 140 8.66 -2.63 3.91
CA ARG A 140 9.29 -3.76 3.20
C ARG A 140 8.27 -4.90 3.12
N TYR A 141 8.14 -5.52 1.95
CA TYR A 141 7.25 -6.68 1.75
C TYR A 141 7.98 -7.93 1.23
N ASP A 142 9.20 -7.76 0.72
CA ASP A 142 10.05 -8.86 0.28
C ASP A 142 11.40 -8.74 1.01
N ASP A 143 11.67 -9.69 1.91
CA ASP A 143 12.93 -9.75 2.63
C ASP A 143 14.10 -10.23 1.77
N ILE A 144 13.84 -11.01 0.72
CA ILE A 144 14.86 -11.60 -0.15
C ILE A 144 15.28 -10.62 -1.25
N GLN A 145 14.31 -10.02 -1.95
CA GLN A 145 14.55 -9.06 -3.03
C GLN A 145 14.57 -7.59 -2.56
N LEU A 146 14.54 -7.34 -1.23
CA LEU A 146 14.61 -6.01 -0.62
C LEU A 146 13.55 -5.01 -1.17
N LYS A 147 12.34 -5.49 -1.44
CA LYS A 147 11.30 -4.67 -2.08
C LYS A 147 10.45 -3.89 -1.07
N TYR A 148 10.13 -2.66 -1.46
CA TYR A 148 9.37 -1.71 -0.66
C TYR A 148 8.08 -1.26 -1.36
N ILE A 149 7.05 -1.03 -0.56
CA ILE A 149 5.81 -0.34 -0.92
C ILE A 149 5.81 1.01 -0.20
N TYR A 150 5.42 2.04 -0.93
CA TYR A 150 5.22 3.40 -0.42
C TYR A 150 3.72 3.70 -0.34
N LEU A 151 3.30 4.31 0.77
CA LEU A 151 1.93 4.76 1.04
C LEU A 151 1.97 6.24 1.40
N CYS A 152 1.27 7.10 0.64
CA CYS A 152 1.08 8.48 1.07
C CYS A 152 -0.01 8.56 2.14
N ALA A 153 0.30 9.10 3.32
CA ALA A 153 -0.66 9.23 4.42
C ALA A 153 -1.81 10.20 4.11
N VAL A 154 -1.58 11.17 3.20
CA VAL A 154 -2.54 12.22 2.82
C VAL A 154 -3.60 11.71 1.84
N CYS A 155 -3.19 11.22 0.66
CA CYS A 155 -4.11 10.79 -0.40
C CYS A 155 -4.38 9.28 -0.44
N ASN A 156 -3.68 8.46 0.36
CA ASN A 156 -3.75 6.99 0.37
C ASN A 156 -3.29 6.32 -0.94
N THR A 157 -2.64 7.03 -1.85
CA THR A 157 -2.01 6.42 -3.03
C THR A 157 -0.88 5.47 -2.59
N ILE A 158 -0.83 4.30 -3.21
CA ILE A 158 0.16 3.23 -2.95
C ILE A 158 0.97 3.00 -4.22
N TRP A 159 2.29 2.88 -4.11
CA TRP A 159 3.20 2.60 -5.23
C TRP A 159 4.44 1.80 -4.81
N ASN A 160 5.22 1.30 -5.77
CA ASN A 160 6.50 0.65 -5.55
C ASN A 160 7.53 1.13 -6.58
N THR A 161 8.82 0.87 -6.34
CA THR A 161 9.92 1.32 -7.22
C THR A 161 9.93 0.63 -8.60
N GLU A 162 9.18 -0.46 -8.77
CA GLU A 162 9.03 -1.17 -10.05
C GLU A 162 8.07 -0.48 -11.04
N ARG A 163 7.45 0.64 -10.64
CA ARG A 163 6.36 1.33 -11.38
C ARG A 163 6.50 2.87 -11.35
N ILE A 164 7.72 3.38 -11.40
CA ILE A 164 8.07 4.80 -11.52
C ILE A 164 8.87 4.98 -12.82
#